data_AF-A0A933N110-F1
#
_entry.id   AF-A0A933N110-F1
#
_cell.length_a   1.000
_cell.length_b   1.000
_cell.length_c   1.000
_cell.angle_alpha   90.00
_cell.angle_beta   90.00
_cell.angle_gamma   90.00
#
_symmetry.space_group_name_H-M   'P 1'
#
loop_
_entity.id
_entity.type
_entity.pdbx_description
1 polymer ?
#
loop_
_entity_poly.entity_id
_entity_poly.type
_entity_poly.pdbx_seq_one_letter_code
_entity_poly.pdbx_strand_id
1 'polypeptide(L)'
;MQIWATWLLYAVLVDLTDAVADELKQLFAAVSLEMVYRSLYFFTQAYHRGEATAIVKYLAENAAWLGILKRKRKTAERRTLDLTNSTSP
;
A
#
# COMPACT_ATOMS: atom_id res chain seq x y z
N MET A 1 0.45 9.65 28.34
CA MET A 1 0.12 10.62 27.27
C MET A 1 0.59 10.22 25.87
N GLN A 2 1.68 9.44 25.70
CA GLN A 2 2.20 9.10 24.36
C GLN A 2 1.36 8.08 23.57
N ILE A 3 0.66 7.16 24.26
CA ILE A 3 -0.18 6.13 23.63
C ILE A 3 -1.24 6.77 22.72
N TRP A 4 -1.94 7.79 23.22
CA TRP A 4 -2.97 8.52 22.46
C TRP A 4 -2.44 9.16 21.18
N ALA A 5 -1.22 9.72 21.21
CA ALA A 5 -0.59 10.31 20.03
C ALA A 5 -0.28 9.27 18.96
N THR A 6 0.27 8.11 19.36
CA THR A 6 0.53 7.00 18.43
C THR A 6 -0.76 6.44 17.85
N TRP A 7 -1.80 6.28 18.67
CA TRP A 7 -3.12 5.82 18.20
C TRP A 7 -3.74 6.80 17.20
N LEU A 8 -3.67 8.10 17.46
CA LEU A 8 -4.18 9.13 16.55
C LEU A 8 -3.41 9.13 15.22
N LEU A 9 -2.08 9.08 15.27
CA LEU A 9 -1.25 8.99 14.07
C LEU A 9 -1.61 7.74 13.25
N TYR A 10 -1.75 6.59 13.91
CA TYR A 10 -2.10 5.35 13.23
C TYR A 10 -3.50 5.41 12.61
N ALA A 11 -4.49 5.97 13.31
CA ALA A 11 -5.84 6.15 12.79
C ALA A 11 -5.85 7.04 11.53
N VAL A 12 -5.16 8.19 11.57
CA VAL A 12 -5.03 9.09 10.41
C VAL A 12 -4.30 8.42 9.25
N LEU A 13 -3.27 7.63 9.54
CA LEU A 13 -2.52 6.93 8.50
C LEU A 13 -3.36 5.83 7.82
N VAL A 14 -4.18 5.12 8.59
CA VAL A 14 -5.12 4.12 8.06
C VAL A 14 -6.19 4.79 7.20
N ASP A 15 -6.80 5.88 7.68
CA ASP A 15 -7.78 6.68 6.93
C ASP A 15 -7.20 7.21 5.61
N LEU A 16 -5.99 7.79 5.64
CA LEU A 16 -5.30 8.23 4.44
C LEU A 16 -5.03 7.08 3.46
N THR A 17 -4.68 5.91 3.97
CA THR A 17 -4.40 4.74 3.13
C THR A 17 -5.66 4.21 2.45
N ASP A 18 -6.80 4.27 3.15
CA ASP A 18 -8.11 3.95 2.58
C ASP A 18 -8.50 4.94 1.48
N ALA A 19 -8.37 6.24 1.72
CA ALA A 19 -8.64 7.26 0.70
C ALA A 19 -7.74 7.12 -0.55
N VAL A 20 -6.46 6.77 -0.36
CA VAL A 20 -5.55 6.48 -1.49
C VAL A 20 -5.95 5.18 -2.21
N ALA A 21 -6.44 4.17 -1.49
CA ALA A 21 -6.93 2.94 -2.10
C ALA A 21 -8.18 3.19 -2.96
N ASP A 22 -9.11 4.02 -2.47
CA ASP A 22 -10.31 4.45 -3.20
C ASP A 22 -9.95 5.19 -4.49
N GLU A 23 -9.07 6.19 -4.40
CA GLU A 23 -8.57 6.95 -5.57
C GLU A 23 -7.88 6.03 -6.60
N LEU A 24 -7.12 5.03 -6.13
CA LEU A 24 -6.48 4.03 -6.99
C LEU A 24 -7.44 2.96 -7.53
N LYS A 25 -8.69 2.92 -7.04
CA LYS A 25 -9.67 1.84 -7.30
C LYS A 25 -9.09 0.46 -6.98
N GLN A 26 -8.32 0.37 -5.90
CA GLN A 26 -7.70 -0.87 -5.41
C GLN A 26 -8.23 -1.22 -4.03
N LEU A 27 -8.13 -2.50 -3.68
CA LEU A 27 -8.43 -2.93 -2.31
C LEU A 27 -7.40 -2.37 -1.34
N PHE A 28 -7.83 -1.97 -0.14
CA PHE A 28 -6.92 -1.55 0.94
C PHE A 28 -5.75 -2.52 1.17
N ALA A 29 -6.02 -3.83 1.09
CA ALA A 29 -5.00 -4.87 1.25
C ALA A 29 -3.86 -4.81 0.21
N ALA A 30 -4.13 -4.24 -0.97
CA ALA A 30 -3.15 -4.03 -2.02
C ALA A 30 -2.26 -2.80 -1.76
N VAL A 31 -2.67 -1.90 -0.87
CA VAL A 31 -1.90 -0.71 -0.50
C VAL A 31 -0.99 -1.00 0.70
N SER A 32 0.23 -0.49 0.66
CA SER A 32 1.19 -0.65 1.75
C SER A 32 1.20 0.57 2.67
N LEU A 33 0.70 0.39 3.90
CA LEU A 33 0.66 1.42 4.94
C LEU A 33 2.04 2.05 5.21
N GLU A 34 3.10 1.23 5.27
CA GLU A 34 4.47 1.71 5.45
C GLU A 34 4.95 2.60 4.30
N MET A 35 4.57 2.27 3.06
CA MET A 35 4.96 3.06 1.89
C MET A 35 4.15 4.35 1.80
N VAL A 36 2.89 4.36 2.24
CA VAL A 36 2.10 5.59 2.41
C VAL A 36 2.76 6.51 3.44
N TYR A 37 3.15 5.98 4.60
CA TYR A 37 3.88 6.75 5.62
C TYR A 37 5.21 7.32 5.08
N ARG A 38 5.99 6.49 4.38
CA ARG A 38 7.25 6.94 3.76
C ARG A 38 7.03 8.00 2.68
N SER A 39 5.92 7.89 1.94
CA SER A 39 5.54 8.82 0.86
C SER A 39 5.20 10.22 1.36
N LEU A 40 4.75 10.35 2.62
CA LEU A 40 4.44 11.63 3.24
C LEU A 40 5.63 12.60 3.25
N TYR A 41 6.86 12.06 3.35
CA TYR A 41 8.08 12.86 3.25
C TYR A 41 8.20 13.55 1.89
N PHE A 42 7.95 12.81 0.80
CA PHE A 42 8.01 13.33 -0.56
C PHE A 42 6.89 14.33 -0.83
N PHE A 43 5.67 14.05 -0.35
CA PHE A 43 4.55 14.99 -0.44
C PHE A 43 4.86 16.30 0.28
N THR A 44 5.39 16.26 1.50
CA THR A 44 5.75 17.48 2.26
C THR A 44 6.74 18.34 1.48
N GLN A 45 7.70 17.72 0.80
CA GLN A 45 8.66 18.44 -0.03
C GLN A 45 8.00 19.05 -1.28
N ALA A 46 7.11 18.33 -1.95
CA ALA A 46 6.35 18.84 -3.10
C ALA A 46 5.37 19.96 -2.70
N TYR A 47 4.76 19.85 -1.52
CA TYR A 47 3.86 20.86 -0.95
C TYR A 47 4.59 22.18 -0.68
N HIS A 48 5.77 22.12 -0.04
CA HIS A 48 6.59 23.31 0.18
C HIS A 48 7.11 23.96 -1.12
N ARG A 49 7.22 23.19 -2.21
CA ARG A 49 7.56 23.71 -3.54
C ARG A 49 6.35 24.27 -4.30
N GLY A 50 5.13 24.09 -3.79
CA GLY A 50 3.89 24.48 -4.45
C GLY A 50 3.47 23.54 -5.59
N GLU A 51 4.08 22.37 -5.71
CA GLU A 51 3.85 21.41 -6.80
C GLU A 51 2.66 20.48 -6.52
N ALA A 52 2.32 20.27 -5.24
CA ALA A 52 1.22 19.41 -4.84
C ALA A 52 0.46 20.01 -3.65
N THR A 53 -0.88 20.02 -3.73
CA THR A 53 -1.76 20.52 -2.66
C THR A 53 -2.67 19.44 -2.09
N ALA A 54 -3.01 18.43 -2.90
CA ALA A 54 -3.86 17.32 -2.51
C ALA A 54 -3.01 16.06 -2.27
N ILE A 55 -2.91 15.64 -1.00
CA ILE A 55 -2.09 14.49 -0.59
C ILE A 55 -2.56 13.18 -1.23
N VAL A 56 -3.87 12.89 -1.19
CA VAL A 56 -4.46 11.66 -1.74
C VAL A 56 -4.14 11.54 -3.23
N LYS A 57 -4.41 12.61 -3.98
CA LYS A 57 -4.16 12.68 -5.42
C LYS A 57 -2.67 12.52 -5.75
N TYR A 58 -1.78 13.22 -5.03
CA TYR A 58 -0.34 13.09 -5.23
C TYR A 58 0.15 11.66 -5.00
N LEU A 59 -0.31 11.00 -3.93
CA LEU A 59 0.06 9.63 -3.62
C LEU A 59 -0.48 8.65 -4.68
N ALA A 60 -1.71 8.83 -5.14
CA ALA A 60 -2.30 7.98 -6.17
C ALA A 60 -1.59 8.12 -7.52
N GLU A 61 -1.31 9.35 -7.96
CA GLU A 61 -0.60 9.61 -9.23
C GLU A 61 0.83 9.06 -9.22
N ASN A 62 1.50 9.08 -8.06
CA ASN A 62 2.87 8.61 -7.91
C ASN A 62 2.97 7.19 -7.31
N ALA A 63 1.86 6.47 -7.16
CA ALA A 63 1.78 5.21 -6.43
C ALA A 63 2.74 4.13 -6.95
N ALA A 64 3.01 4.12 -8.25
CA ALA A 64 3.92 3.18 -8.89
C ALA A 64 5.39 3.42 -8.51
N TRP A 65 5.86 4.67 -8.55
CA TRP A 65 7.23 5.02 -8.17
C TRP A 65 7.43 4.96 -6.66
N LEU A 66 6.44 5.41 -5.90
CA LEU A 66 6.46 5.37 -4.43
C LEU A 66 6.29 3.97 -3.85
N GLY A 67 5.99 2.96 -4.70
CA GLY A 67 5.79 1.57 -4.28
C GLY A 67 4.61 1.38 -3.31
N ILE A 68 3.63 2.28 -3.38
CA ILE A 68 2.41 2.25 -2.55
C ILE A 68 1.59 1.01 -2.85
N LEU A 69 1.53 0.59 -4.13
CA LEU A 69 0.84 -0.61 -4.54
C LEU A 69 1.74 -1.84 -4.37
N LYS A 70 1.30 -2.80 -3.55
CA LYS A 70 1.97 -4.10 -3.41
C LYS A 70 1.92 -4.84 -4.74
N ARG A 71 3.09 -5.30 -5.20
CA ARG A 71 3.19 -6.15 -6.39
C ARG A 71 2.40 -7.44 -6.16
N LYS A 72 1.40 -7.73 -7.00
CA LYS A 72 0.78 -9.07 -7.03
C LYS A 72 1.88 -10.09 -7.32
N ARG A 73 2.20 -10.91 -6.32
CA ARG A 73 3.08 -12.06 -6.53
C ARG A 73 2.38 -12.96 -7.54
N LYS A 74 3.06 -13.35 -8.62
CA LYS A 74 2.62 -14.50 -9.41
C LYS A 74 2.56 -15.67 -8.42
N THR A 75 1.36 -16.09 -8.04
CA THR A 75 1.16 -17.39 -7.44
C THR A 75 1.75 -18.37 -8.44
N ALA A 76 2.97 -18.82 -8.20
CA ALA A 76 3.42 -20.05 -8.82
C ALA A 76 2.35 -21.04 -8.39
N GLU A 77 1.55 -21.49 -9.36
CA GLU A 77 0.68 -22.65 -9.20
C GLU A 77 1.52 -23.64 -8.42
N ARG A 78 1.16 -23.82 -7.15
CA ARG A 78 1.73 -24.82 -6.30
C ARG A 78 1.47 -26.06 -7.12
N ARG A 79 2.54 -26.59 -7.74
CA ARG A 79 2.57 -27.94 -8.27
C ARG A 79 1.86 -28.75 -7.21
N THR A 80 0.61 -29.11 -7.47
CA THR A 80 0.02 -30.32 -6.97
C THR A 80 0.97 -31.35 -7.53
N LEU A 81 2.05 -31.58 -6.79
CA LEU A 81 2.97 -32.68 -6.98
C LEU A 81 2.03 -33.87 -6.94
N ASP A 82 1.68 -34.32 -8.13
CA ASP A 82 1.62 -35.69 -8.63
C ASP A 82 2.04 -36.74 -7.57
N LEU A 83 1.37 -36.74 -6.42
CA LEU A 83 1.51 -37.73 -5.35
C LEU A 83 0.54 -38.90 -5.59
N THR A 84 -0.16 -38.91 -6.73
CA THR A 84 -1.14 -39.95 -7.08
C THR A 84 -0.59 -41.01 -8.02
N ASN A 85 0.65 -40.93 -8.51
CA ASN A 85 1.16 -41.85 -9.54
C ASN A 85 2.17 -42.91 -9.07
N SER A 86 2.11 -43.33 -7.81
CA SER A 86 2.89 -44.48 -7.31
C SER A 86 2.07 -45.36 -6.37
N THR A 87 0.92 -45.87 -6.83
CA THR A 87 0.36 -47.11 -6.31
C THR A 87 -0.37 -47.79 -7.47
N SER A 88 0.33 -48.74 -8.10
CA SER A 88 -0.29 -49.80 -8.90
C SER A 88 0.41 -51.11 -8.53
N PRO A 89 -0.36 -52.22 -8.49
CA PRO A 89 -0.07 -53.46 -7.74
C PRO A 89 1.05 -54.32 -8.30
#